data_AF-A0A2V7EGJ6-F1
#
_entry.id   AF-A0A2V7EGJ6-F1
#
_cell.length_a   1.000
_cell.length_b   1.000
_cell.length_c   1.000
_cell.angle_alpha   90.00
_cell.angle_beta   90.00
_cell.angle_gamma   90.00
#
_symmetry.space_group_name_H-M   'P 1'
#
loop_
_entity.id
_entity.type
_entity.pdbx_description
1 polymer ?
#
loop_
_entity_poly.entity_id
_entity_poly.type
_entity_poly.pdbx_seq_one_letter_code
_entity_poly.pdbx_strand_id
1 'polypeptide(L)'
;MHGLKGERVLMRIHIGERDKFEGEPLYWAIVQLLRKRHYAGATVTRGIMAFGASSRIHAAKFLELSLDLPIVIECVETQEKVDAILPELDTMVSGGLITLERVNVIMYRPHETNEGRPDMTTSASYGESPR
;
A
#
# COMPACT_ATOMS: atom_id res chain seq x y z
N MET A 1 -19.22 -8.29 11.86
CA MET A 1 -17.86 -7.69 11.76
C MET A 1 -17.00 -8.36 12.82
N HIS A 2 -16.08 -9.23 12.43
CA HIS A 2 -15.17 -9.87 13.38
C HIS A 2 -14.21 -8.80 13.92
N GLY A 3 -14.13 -8.66 15.24
CA GLY A 3 -13.25 -7.67 15.86
C GLY A 3 -11.79 -7.92 15.48
N LEU A 4 -11.04 -6.85 15.19
CA LEU A 4 -9.61 -6.96 14.87
C LEU A 4 -8.71 -7.20 16.10
N LYS A 5 -9.29 -7.23 17.31
CA LYS A 5 -8.57 -7.35 18.58
C LYS A 5 -7.85 -8.70 18.73
N GLY A 6 -6.67 -8.68 19.32
CA GLY A 6 -5.83 -9.87 19.57
C GLY A 6 -4.69 -10.02 18.56
N GLU A 7 -4.12 -11.22 18.48
CA GLU A 7 -2.98 -11.52 17.60
C GLU A 7 -3.38 -11.40 16.12
N ARG A 8 -2.67 -10.56 15.39
CA ARG A 8 -2.85 -10.26 13.97
C ARG A 8 -1.50 -10.15 13.29
N VAL A 9 -1.53 -9.92 12.00
CA VAL A 9 -0.36 -9.71 11.16
C VAL A 9 -0.40 -8.29 10.62
N LEU A 10 0.71 -7.58 10.79
CA LEU A 10 0.99 -6.34 10.08
C LEU A 10 1.71 -6.70 8.78
N MET A 11 1.04 -6.46 7.66
CA MET A 11 1.64 -6.55 6.34
C MET A 11 2.17 -5.18 5.92
N ARG A 12 3.42 -5.11 5.48
CA ARG A 12 4.02 -3.92 4.85
C ARG A 12 4.46 -4.22 3.44
N ILE A 13 4.06 -3.36 2.51
CA ILE A 13 4.38 -3.44 1.08
C ILE A 13 5.22 -2.23 0.73
N HIS A 14 6.46 -2.46 0.31
CA HIS A 14 7.44 -1.44 -0.06
C HIS A 14 7.58 -1.39 -1.58
N ILE A 15 7.27 -0.24 -2.18
CA ILE A 15 7.31 0.02 -3.63
C ILE A 15 7.84 1.43 -3.91
N GLY A 16 8.07 1.74 -5.19
CA GLY A 16 8.34 3.10 -5.66
C GLY A 16 7.07 3.95 -5.83
N GLU A 17 7.19 5.27 -5.69
CA GLU A 17 6.10 6.24 -5.93
C GLU A 17 5.66 6.22 -7.40
N ARG A 18 6.59 5.94 -8.33
CA ARG A 18 6.33 5.90 -9.77
C ARG A 18 5.86 4.55 -10.28
N ASP A 19 5.82 3.52 -9.44
CA ASP A 19 5.35 2.20 -9.84
C ASP A 19 3.88 2.27 -10.28
N LYS A 20 3.54 1.49 -11.32
CA LYS A 20 2.20 1.48 -11.89
C LYS A 20 1.66 0.07 -12.06
N PHE A 21 0.35 -0.06 -11.94
CA PHE A 21 -0.41 -1.25 -12.28
C PHE A 21 -1.57 -0.83 -13.19
N GLU A 22 -1.63 -1.42 -14.39
CA GLU A 22 -2.68 -1.13 -15.39
C GLU A 22 -2.84 0.37 -15.71
N GLY A 23 -1.74 1.14 -15.65
CA GLY A 23 -1.71 2.59 -15.94
C GLY A 23 -1.92 3.50 -14.73
N GLU A 24 -2.41 2.97 -13.61
CA GLU A 24 -2.64 3.68 -12.35
C GLU A 24 -1.45 3.57 -11.38
N PRO A 25 -1.25 4.52 -10.45
CA PRO A 25 -0.25 4.39 -9.40
C PRO A 25 -0.43 3.10 -8.59
N LEU A 26 0.63 2.31 -8.43
CA LEU A 26 0.56 0.98 -7.82
C LEU A 26 0.05 1.04 -6.37
N TYR A 27 0.50 2.02 -5.58
CA TYR A 27 0.01 2.19 -4.20
C TYR A 27 -1.50 2.41 -4.15
N TRP A 28 -2.06 3.15 -5.13
CA TRP A 28 -3.50 3.41 -5.22
C TRP A 28 -4.26 2.14 -5.59
N ALA A 29 -3.78 1.41 -6.59
CA ALA A 29 -4.36 0.13 -6.99
C ALA A 29 -4.39 -0.88 -5.83
N ILE A 30 -3.32 -0.96 -5.04
CA ILE A 30 -3.24 -1.82 -3.84
C ILE A 30 -4.26 -1.39 -2.79
N VAL A 31 -4.35 -0.09 -2.46
CA VAL A 31 -5.35 0.40 -1.48
C VAL A 31 -6.78 0.07 -1.93
N GLN A 32 -7.07 0.22 -3.22
CA GLN A 32 -8.37 -0.11 -3.79
C GLN A 32 -8.67 -1.61 -3.74
N LEU A 33 -7.67 -2.47 -3.99
CA LEU A 33 -7.77 -3.91 -3.79
C LEU A 33 -8.09 -4.26 -2.33
N LEU A 34 -7.33 -3.73 -1.37
CA LEU A 34 -7.55 -3.98 0.07
C LEU A 34 -8.95 -3.52 0.50
N ARG A 35 -9.40 -2.37 0.01
CA ARG A 35 -10.76 -1.85 0.26
C ARG A 35 -11.84 -2.77 -0.33
N LYS A 36 -11.68 -3.22 -1.59
CA LYS A 36 -12.60 -4.17 -2.25
C LYS A 36 -12.67 -5.51 -1.50
N ARG A 37 -11.58 -5.92 -0.87
CA ARG A 37 -11.48 -7.13 -0.05
C ARG A 37 -11.91 -6.92 1.41
N HIS A 38 -12.48 -5.76 1.74
CA HIS A 38 -12.98 -5.41 3.07
C HIS A 38 -11.93 -5.59 4.17
N TYR A 39 -10.69 -5.15 3.90
CA TYR A 39 -9.68 -5.02 4.95
C TYR A 39 -10.10 -3.94 5.95
N ALA A 40 -9.61 -4.08 7.19
CA ALA A 40 -9.95 -3.16 8.28
C ALA A 40 -9.49 -1.71 8.03
N GLY A 41 -8.44 -1.55 7.24
CA GLY A 41 -7.88 -0.28 6.81
C GLY A 41 -6.49 -0.49 6.21
N ALA A 42 -5.95 0.57 5.63
CA ALA A 42 -4.58 0.65 5.18
C ALA A 42 -4.05 2.06 5.45
N THR A 43 -2.76 2.17 5.72
CA THR A 43 -2.05 3.45 5.83
C THR A 43 -0.95 3.48 4.78
N VAL A 44 -0.83 4.60 4.08
CA VAL A 44 0.22 4.81 3.08
C VAL A 44 1.16 5.89 3.58
N THR A 45 2.44 5.54 3.67
CA THR A 45 3.50 6.46 4.10
C THR A 45 4.48 6.66 2.96
N ARG A 46 4.77 7.93 2.62
CA ARG A 46 5.84 8.29 1.68
C ARG A 46 7.10 8.63 2.44
N GLY A 47 8.16 7.88 2.20
CA GLY A 47 9.48 8.16 2.75
C GLY A 47 10.23 9.22 1.95
N ILE A 48 11.26 9.79 2.57
CA ILE A 48 12.13 10.80 1.94
C ILE A 48 13.27 10.18 1.13
N MET A 49 13.67 8.95 1.46
CA MET A 49 14.79 8.22 0.86
C MET A 49 14.73 6.74 1.28
N ALA A 50 15.18 5.83 0.42
CA ALA A 50 15.45 4.43 0.76
C ALA A 50 16.58 3.87 -0.11
N PHE A 51 17.18 2.76 0.31
CA PHE A 51 18.09 1.96 -0.50
C PHE A 51 17.63 0.50 -0.46
N GLY A 52 17.80 -0.27 -1.55
CA GLY A 52 17.35 -1.66 -1.57
C GLY A 52 17.41 -2.32 -2.96
N ALA A 53 17.02 -3.59 -3.03
CA ALA A 53 17.08 -4.40 -4.25
C ALA A 53 16.19 -3.86 -5.40
N SER A 54 15.11 -3.17 -5.07
CA SER A 54 14.24 -2.45 -6.01
C SER A 54 14.92 -1.25 -6.70
N SER A 55 16.08 -0.80 -6.22
CA SER A 55 16.91 0.19 -6.94
C SER A 55 17.50 -0.32 -8.27
N ARG A 56 17.35 -1.62 -8.59
CA ARG A 56 18.03 -2.27 -9.73
C ARG A 56 17.21 -2.45 -11.01
N ILE A 57 15.97 -1.94 -11.14
CA ILE A 57 15.22 -2.02 -12.42
C ILE A 57 15.08 -0.67 -13.14
N HIS A 58 15.91 0.32 -12.79
CA HIS A 58 16.20 1.46 -13.68
C HIS A 58 17.71 1.58 -13.97
N ALA A 59 18.35 0.43 -14.21
CA ALA A 59 19.77 0.30 -14.58
C ALA A 59 20.09 0.77 -16.01
N ALA A 60 19.59 1.94 -16.42
CA ALA A 60 19.95 2.55 -17.71
C ALA A 60 20.36 4.03 -17.62
N LYS A 61 20.49 4.65 -16.42
CA LYS A 61 21.18 5.94 -16.27
C LYS A 61 22.02 6.00 -15.01
N PHE A 62 23.32 6.02 -15.22
CA PHE A 62 24.41 5.83 -14.26
C PHE A 62 24.71 7.08 -13.41
N LEU A 63 23.72 7.85 -12.92
CA LEU A 63 23.99 9.07 -12.11
C LEU A 63 22.80 9.64 -11.31
N GLU A 64 21.80 8.83 -10.95
CA GLU A 64 20.71 9.27 -10.05
C GLU A 64 20.67 8.38 -8.81
N LEU A 65 21.01 8.95 -7.65
CA LEU A 65 20.39 8.55 -6.39
C LEU A 65 18.88 8.79 -6.60
N SER A 66 18.17 7.74 -7.01
CA SER A 66 16.87 7.74 -7.67
C SER A 66 15.86 8.73 -7.07
N LEU A 67 15.29 9.59 -7.91
CA LEU A 67 14.18 10.52 -7.63
C LEU A 67 12.83 9.82 -7.43
N ASP A 68 12.82 8.49 -7.29
CA ASP A 68 11.64 7.69 -7.00
C ASP A 68 11.52 7.47 -5.50
N LEU A 69 10.56 8.15 -4.87
CA LEU A 69 10.40 8.13 -3.43
C LEU A 69 9.81 6.78 -2.98
N PRO A 70 10.28 6.20 -1.86
CA PRO A 70 9.72 4.96 -1.36
C PRO A 70 8.31 5.19 -0.81
N ILE A 71 7.38 4.32 -1.20
CA ILE A 71 6.04 4.21 -0.62
C ILE A 71 5.95 2.94 0.19
N VAL A 72 5.38 3.04 1.40
CA VAL A 72 5.05 1.91 2.27
C VAL A 72 3.55 1.87 2.47
N ILE A 73 2.90 0.78 2.06
CA ILE A 73 1.50 0.49 2.39
C ILE A 73 1.47 -0.50 3.54
N GLU A 74 0.78 -0.14 4.62
CA GLU A 74 0.65 -0.94 5.83
C GLU A 74 -0.80 -1.32 6.08
N CYS A 75 -1.08 -2.59 6.37
CA CYS A 75 -2.39 -3.02 6.85
C CYS A 75 -2.27 -4.12 7.91
N VAL A 76 -3.18 -4.11 8.89
CA VAL A 76 -3.26 -5.13 9.94
C VAL A 76 -4.48 -6.00 9.70
N GLU A 77 -4.29 -7.31 9.59
CA GLU A 77 -5.37 -8.28 9.46
C GLU A 77 -5.02 -9.66 10.03
N THR A 78 -5.97 -10.60 9.99
CA THR A 78 -5.70 -12.01 10.29
C THR A 78 -4.74 -12.62 9.27
N GLN A 79 -4.00 -13.64 9.70
CA GLN A 79 -3.07 -14.37 8.83
C GLN A 79 -3.79 -14.92 7.59
N GLU A 80 -4.99 -15.47 7.77
CA GLU A 80 -5.76 -16.08 6.68
C GLU A 80 -6.13 -15.07 5.61
N LYS A 81 -6.49 -13.84 6.01
CA LYS A 81 -6.82 -12.78 5.05
C LYS A 81 -5.61 -12.31 4.28
N VAL A 82 -4.48 -12.13 4.99
CA VAL A 82 -3.21 -11.76 4.37
C VAL A 82 -2.78 -12.84 3.38
N ASP A 83 -2.80 -14.12 3.76
CA ASP A 83 -2.41 -15.21 2.87
C ASP A 83 -3.29 -15.28 1.62
N ALA A 84 -4.59 -14.99 1.76
CA ALA A 84 -5.53 -14.98 0.64
C ALA A 84 -5.28 -13.85 -0.37
N ILE A 85 -4.67 -12.73 0.03
CA ILE A 85 -4.41 -11.59 -0.87
C ILE A 85 -3.02 -11.65 -1.53
N LEU A 86 -2.08 -12.40 -0.95
CA LEU A 86 -0.71 -12.48 -1.44
C LEU A 86 -0.59 -12.84 -2.93
N PRO A 87 -1.35 -13.80 -3.49
CA PRO A 87 -1.25 -14.11 -4.92
C PRO A 87 -1.65 -12.95 -5.85
N GLU A 88 -2.63 -12.13 -5.44
CA GLU A 88 -3.01 -10.93 -6.19
C GLU A 88 -1.93 -9.85 -6.09
N LEU A 89 -1.36 -9.66 -4.89
CA LEU A 89 -0.25 -8.72 -4.69
C LEU A 89 1.00 -9.14 -5.47
N ASP A 90 1.31 -10.44 -5.55
CA ASP A 90 2.42 -10.98 -6.33
C ASP A 90 2.28 -10.67 -7.83
N THR A 91 1.04 -10.65 -8.33
CA THR A 91 0.74 -10.26 -9.71
C THR A 91 0.90 -8.75 -9.94
N MET A 92 0.61 -7.93 -8.92
CA MET A 92 0.66 -6.47 -9.02
C MET A 92 2.06 -5.90 -8.80
N VAL A 93 2.82 -6.47 -7.87
CA VAL A 93 4.12 -5.96 -7.41
C VAL A 93 5.24 -6.63 -8.21
N SER A 94 5.55 -6.05 -9.37
CA SER A 94 6.63 -6.54 -10.24
C SER A 94 8.04 -6.34 -9.67
N GLY A 95 8.19 -5.45 -8.68
CA GLY A 95 9.42 -5.22 -7.93
C GLY A 95 9.10 -4.52 -6.60
N GLY A 96 9.80 -4.90 -5.54
CA GLY A 96 9.53 -4.38 -4.20
C GLY A 96 9.84 -5.39 -3.10
N LEU A 97 9.27 -5.16 -1.93
CA LEU A 97 9.37 -6.06 -0.78
C LEU A 97 8.04 -6.10 -0.04
N ILE A 98 7.57 -7.30 0.31
CA ILE A 98 6.44 -7.50 1.23
C ILE A 98 6.98 -8.17 2.49
N THR A 99 6.62 -7.63 3.66
CA THR A 99 7.01 -8.19 4.97
C THR A 99 5.78 -8.39 5.84
N LEU A 100 5.84 -9.41 6.70
CA LEU A 100 4.80 -9.72 7.67
C LEU A 100 5.41 -9.68 9.09
N GLU A 101 4.72 -9.04 10.02
CA GLU A 101 5.12 -8.96 11.43
C GLU A 101 3.93 -9.35 12.31
N ARG A 102 4.16 -10.16 13.35
CA ARG A 102 3.11 -10.47 14.34
C ARG A 102 2.87 -9.26 15.23
N VAL A 103 1.61 -8.89 15.39
CA VAL A 103 1.19 -7.76 16.23
C VAL A 103 0.02 -8.16 17.12
N ASN A 104 -0.13 -7.50 18.27
CA ASN A 104 -1.30 -7.67 19.13
C ASN A 104 -2.15 -6.40 19.11
N VAL A 105 -3.33 -6.48 18.49
CA VAL A 105 -4.24 -5.34 18.39
C VAL A 105 -4.94 -5.14 19.72
N ILE A 106 -4.62 -4.04 20.40
CA ILE A 106 -5.20 -3.67 21.69
C ILE A 106 -6.63 -3.14 21.53
N MET A 107 -6.85 -2.33 20.49
CA MET A 107 -8.10 -1.62 20.26
C MET A 107 -8.34 -1.45 18.77
N TYR A 108 -9.58 -1.71 18.35
CA TYR A 108 -10.07 -1.44 17.01
C TYR A 108 -11.48 -0.85 17.12
N ARG A 109 -11.66 0.35 16.58
CA ARG A 109 -12.94 1.08 16.55
C ARG A 109 -13.14 1.55 15.11
N PRO A 110 -13.88 0.80 14.26
CA PRO A 110 -14.22 1.32 12.96
C PRO A 110 -15.07 2.57 13.16
N HIS A 111 -14.83 3.62 12.38
CA HIS A 111 -15.77 4.74 12.32
C HIS A 111 -17.09 4.21 11.79
N GLU A 112 -18.20 4.57 12.45
CA GLU A 112 -19.52 4.33 11.88
C GLU A 112 -19.58 5.09 10.56
N THR A 113 -19.68 4.35 9.45
CA THR A 113 -19.91 4.93 8.15
C THR A 113 -21.30 5.54 8.20
N ASN A 114 -21.41 6.86 8.35
CA ASN A 114 -22.64 7.56 8.03
C ASN A 114 -22.87 7.37 6.54
N GLU A 115 -23.75 6.44 6.18
CA GLU A 115 -24.23 6.21 4.81
C GLU A 115 -24.77 7.54 4.27
N GLY A 116 -23.97 8.27 3.48
CA GLY A 116 -24.42 9.54 2.90
C GLY A 116 -23.36 10.56 2.48
N ARG A 117 -22.07 10.39 2.80
CA ARG A 117 -21.01 11.24 2.22
C ARG A 117 -20.20 10.47 1.18
N PRO A 118 -20.22 10.87 -0.11
CA PRO A 118 -19.21 10.38 -1.04
C PRO A 118 -17.83 10.78 -0.51
N ASP A 119 -16.94 9.80 -0.45
CA ASP A 119 -15.56 9.93 0.01
C ASP A 119 -14.84 10.98 -0.86
N MET A 120 -14.66 12.19 -0.32
CA MET A 120 -14.12 13.36 -1.04
C MET A 120 -12.59 13.31 -1.23
N THR A 121 -11.94 12.20 -0.88
CA THR A 121 -10.48 12.05 -1.03
C THR A 121 -10.05 11.87 -2.49
N THR A 122 -10.98 11.72 -3.44
CA THR A 122 -10.72 11.80 -4.89
C THR A 122 -10.55 13.25 -5.34
N SER A 123 -9.61 14.00 -4.77
CA SER A 123 -9.19 15.32 -5.28
C SER A 123 -7.85 15.78 -4.71
N ALA A 124 -6.89 14.87 -4.53
CA ALA A 124 -5.49 15.29 -4.60
C ALA A 124 -5.12 15.34 -6.08
N SER A 125 -5.34 16.50 -6.66
CA SER A 125 -4.93 16.89 -8.00
C SER A 125 -3.50 16.43 -8.27
N TYR A 126 -3.33 15.37 -9.06
CA TYR A 126 -2.08 15.19 -9.80
C TYR A 126 -2.07 16.33 -10.81
N GLY A 127 -1.44 17.43 -10.43
CA GLY A 127 -1.24 18.58 -11.29
C GLY A 127 -0.56 18.15 -12.57
N GLU A 128 -1.22 18.40 -13.69
CA GLU A 128 -0.54 18.51 -14.98
C GLU A 128 0.59 19.53 -14.81
N SER A 129 1.82 19.08 -15.06
CA SER A 129 2.94 19.97 -15.28
C SER A 129 2.83 20.46 -16.72
N PRO A 130 2.66 21.76 -16.99
CA PRO A 130 2.52 22.25 -18.35
C PRO A 130 3.88 22.16 -19.06
N ARG A 131 3.86 21.66 -20.29
CA ARG A 131 4.85 21.99 -21.32
C ARG A 131 4.14 22.73 -22.44
#